data_AF-A0A7W4I9C4-F1
#
_entry.id   AF-A0A7W4I9C4-F1
#
_cell.length_a   1.000
_cell.length_b   1.000
_cell.length_c   1.000
_cell.angle_alpha   90.00
_cell.angle_beta   90.00
_cell.angle_gamma   90.00
#
_symmetry.space_group_name_H-M   'P 1'
#
loop_
_entity.id
_entity.type
_entity.pdbx_description
1 polymer ?
#
loop_
_entity_poly.entity_id
_entity_poly.type
_entity_poly.pdbx_seq_one_letter_code
_entity_poly.pdbx_strand_id
1 'polypeptide(L)'
;MSGVGSVASSLSLIDRQPVASGQAEQARKAAVSFESVTIGELLQPMFDTVDTSDGMFGGGAAEKQFRSLQVLELGKQIAKSGGIGIADSVYRQILAMQEQSQQVAGGQEPARREAGPREQGQS
;
A
#
# COMPACT_ATOMS: atom_id res chain seq x y z
N MET A 1 32.69 -42.60 -24.16
CA MET A 1 31.55 -43.40 -23.65
C MET A 1 31.26 -42.90 -22.23
N SER A 2 30.67 -41.72 -22.06
CA SER A 2 29.26 -41.35 -22.27
C SER A 2 28.33 -42.24 -21.43
N GLY A 3 27.86 -41.69 -20.31
CA GLY A 3 26.91 -42.30 -19.39
C GLY A 3 26.29 -41.21 -18.51
N VAL A 4 25.25 -40.59 -19.05
CA VAL A 4 24.43 -39.51 -18.51
C VAL A 4 23.56 -39.95 -17.32
N GLY A 5 23.26 -38.99 -16.43
CA GLY A 5 21.90 -38.79 -15.93
C GLY A 5 21.64 -39.08 -14.46
N SER A 6 21.62 -38.02 -13.63
CA SER A 6 20.45 -37.69 -12.81
C SER A 6 20.69 -36.35 -12.11
N VAL A 7 20.39 -35.26 -12.80
CA VAL A 7 20.06 -33.98 -12.16
C VAL A 7 18.55 -33.86 -12.15
N ALA A 8 17.91 -34.61 -11.26
CA ALA A 8 16.55 -34.31 -10.87
C ALA A 8 16.60 -33.04 -10.02
N SER A 9 16.67 -31.90 -10.70
CA SER A 9 16.44 -30.58 -10.13
C SER A 9 15.07 -30.61 -9.46
N SER A 10 15.09 -30.64 -8.13
CA SER A 10 13.93 -30.42 -7.29
C SER A 10 13.32 -29.09 -7.71
N LEU A 11 12.11 -29.15 -8.27
CA LEU A 11 11.30 -27.99 -8.59
C LEU A 11 11.25 -27.10 -7.35
N SER A 12 11.85 -25.92 -7.44
CA SER A 12 11.59 -24.82 -6.52
C SER A 12 10.11 -24.50 -6.65
N LEU A 13 9.33 -25.01 -5.70
CA LEU A 13 8.04 -24.46 -5.36
C LEU A 13 8.27 -22.97 -5.14
N ILE A 14 7.76 -22.14 -6.05
CA ILE A 14 7.56 -20.71 -5.80
C ILE A 14 6.57 -20.66 -4.64
N ASP A 15 7.14 -20.66 -3.43
CA ASP A 15 6.44 -20.33 -2.20
C ASP A 15 6.14 -18.84 -2.31
N ARG A 16 4.97 -18.54 -2.91
CA ARG A 16 4.45 -17.19 -2.95
C ARG A 16 4.08 -16.87 -1.50
N GLN A 17 5.06 -16.39 -0.73
CA GLN A 17 4.91 -16.11 0.69
C GLN A 17 3.61 -15.33 0.90
N PRO A 18 2.69 -15.82 1.74
CA PRO A 18 1.46 -15.10 2.01
C PRO A 18 1.86 -13.73 2.56
N VAL A 19 1.33 -12.66 1.96
CA VAL A 19 1.43 -11.31 2.53
C VAL A 19 1.07 -11.43 4.00
N ALA A 20 2.03 -11.22 4.90
CA ALA A 20 1.80 -11.39 6.33
C ALA A 20 0.53 -10.61 6.68
N SER A 21 -0.45 -11.26 7.30
CA SER A 21 -1.81 -10.71 7.47
C SER A 21 -1.86 -9.29 8.03
N GLY A 22 -0.88 -8.91 8.86
CA GLY A 22 -0.70 -7.54 9.35
C GLY A 22 -0.36 -6.49 8.28
N GLN A 23 0.41 -6.83 7.25
CA GLN A 23 0.74 -5.92 6.14
C GLN A 23 -0.49 -5.66 5.26
N ALA A 24 -1.30 -6.68 5.01
CA ALA A 24 -2.54 -6.55 4.27
C ALA A 24 -3.56 -5.65 5.01
N GLU A 25 -3.70 -5.83 6.32
CA GLU A 25 -4.58 -4.97 7.13
C GLU A 25 -4.09 -3.51 7.16
N GLN A 26 -2.78 -3.31 7.30
CA GLN A 26 -2.21 -1.96 7.31
C GLN A 26 -2.37 -1.25 5.96
N ALA A 27 -2.20 -1.98 4.85
CA ALA A 27 -2.49 -1.48 3.52
C ALA A 27 -3.96 -1.11 3.34
N ARG A 28 -4.89 -1.93 3.87
CA ARG A 28 -6.32 -1.64 3.82
C ARG A 28 -6.66 -0.36 4.60
N LYS A 29 -6.14 -0.23 5.81
CA LYS A 29 -6.34 0.95 6.65
C LYS A 29 -5.79 2.23 6.01
N ALA A 30 -4.62 2.15 5.37
CA ALA A 30 -4.04 3.27 4.64
C ALA A 30 -4.92 3.69 3.46
N ALA A 31 -5.43 2.72 2.68
CA ALA A 31 -6.30 2.98 1.56
C ALA A 31 -7.65 3.62 1.96
N VAL A 32 -8.29 3.13 3.02
CA VAL A 32 -9.53 3.72 3.57
C VAL A 32 -9.27 5.14 4.10
N SER A 33 -8.12 5.37 4.74
CA SER A 33 -7.75 6.71 5.23
C SER A 33 -7.54 7.70 4.07
N PHE A 34 -6.91 7.25 2.98
CA PHE A 34 -6.76 8.05 1.77
C PHE A 34 -8.12 8.44 1.19
N GLU A 35 -9.02 7.45 0.99
CA GLU A 35 -10.37 7.71 0.48
C GLU A 35 -11.16 8.66 1.38
N SER A 36 -11.00 8.57 2.70
CA SER A 36 -11.65 9.49 3.65
C SER A 36 -11.29 10.95 3.40
N VAL A 37 -10.00 11.23 3.17
CA VAL A 37 -9.51 12.58 2.85
C VAL A 37 -10.00 13.01 1.47
N THR A 38 -9.91 12.12 0.47
CA THR A 38 -10.39 12.40 -0.88
C THR A 38 -11.87 12.77 -0.90
N ILE A 39 -12.72 12.03 -0.19
CA ILE A 39 -14.14 12.35 -0.06
C ILE A 39 -14.31 13.70 0.62
N GLY A 40 -13.54 14.00 1.67
CA GLY A 40 -13.56 15.31 2.32
C GLY A 40 -13.29 16.47 1.35
N GLU A 41 -12.29 16.34 0.48
CA GLU A 41 -11.97 17.31 -0.57
C GLU A 41 -13.09 17.43 -1.61
N LEU A 42 -13.66 16.29 -2.04
CA LEU A 42 -14.77 16.28 -3.00
C LEU A 42 -16.06 16.88 -2.44
N LEU A 43 -16.24 16.84 -1.11
CA LEU A 43 -17.38 17.43 -0.44
C LEU A 43 -17.23 18.95 -0.24
N GLN A 44 -16.01 19.52 -0.25
CA GLN A 44 -15.80 20.97 -0.03
C GLN A 44 -16.69 21.86 -0.91
N PRO A 45 -16.80 21.64 -2.25
CA PRO A 45 -17.60 22.51 -3.11
C PRO A 45 -19.08 22.56 -2.73
N MET A 46 -19.64 21.49 -2.16
CA MET A 46 -21.03 21.48 -1.70
C MET A 46 -21.26 22.52 -0.59
N PHE A 47 -20.25 22.77 0.25
CA PHE A 47 -20.32 23.75 1.33
C PHE A 47 -19.92 25.16 0.89
N ASP A 48 -19.13 25.28 -0.18
CA ASP A 48 -18.83 26.57 -0.81
C ASP A 48 -20.04 27.15 -1.54
N THR A 49 -20.98 26.32 -2.00
CA THR A 49 -22.24 26.78 -2.64
C THR A 49 -23.28 27.32 -1.66
N VAL A 50 -23.09 27.14 -0.34
CA VAL A 50 -23.96 27.73 0.67
C VAL A 50 -23.56 29.19 0.83
N ASP A 51 -24.20 30.06 0.07
CA ASP A 51 -23.98 31.50 0.10
C ASP A 51 -24.47 32.06 1.45
N THR A 52 -23.57 32.17 2.43
CA THR A 52 -23.89 32.77 3.74
C THR A 52 -23.88 34.30 3.68
N SER A 53 -23.67 34.88 2.50
CA SER A 53 -23.53 36.32 2.29
C SER A 53 -24.85 37.10 2.45
N ASP A 54 -26.00 36.44 2.26
CA ASP A 54 -27.33 37.05 2.31
C ASP A 54 -28.01 37.08 3.70
N GLY A 55 -27.32 36.60 4.74
CA GLY A 55 -27.87 36.56 6.11
C GLY A 55 -27.00 37.29 7.13
N MET A 56 -27.63 38.08 8.01
CA MET A 56 -27.01 38.69 9.21
C MET A 56 -26.35 37.67 10.18
N PHE A 57 -26.41 36.38 9.84
CA PHE A 57 -25.91 35.21 10.58
C PHE A 57 -24.86 34.39 9.82
N GLY A 58 -24.29 34.91 8.72
CA GLY A 58 -23.20 34.23 7.99
C GLY A 58 -21.94 34.13 8.83
N GLY A 59 -21.75 32.99 9.50
CA GLY A 59 -20.72 32.81 10.51
C GLY A 59 -19.32 32.90 9.91
N GLY A 60 -18.52 33.75 10.56
CA GLY A 60 -17.16 34.09 10.13
C GLY A 60 -16.19 32.91 10.21
N ALA A 61 -14.90 33.21 10.39
CA ALA A 61 -13.82 32.22 10.36
C ALA A 61 -14.03 31.01 11.29
N ALA A 62 -14.68 31.20 12.44
CA ALA A 62 -14.99 30.13 13.39
C ALA A 62 -15.97 29.08 12.82
N GLU A 63 -17.02 29.53 12.11
CA GLU A 63 -18.00 28.63 11.51
C GLU A 63 -17.41 27.91 10.30
N LYS A 64 -16.56 28.59 9.51
CA LYS A 64 -15.80 27.96 8.42
C LYS A 64 -14.92 26.83 8.93
N GLN A 65 -14.15 27.07 9.99
CA GLN A 65 -13.31 26.03 10.59
C GLN A 65 -14.15 24.86 11.13
N PHE A 66 -15.28 25.14 11.77
CA PHE A 66 -16.18 24.10 12.25
C PHE A 66 -16.76 23.27 11.11
N ARG A 67 -17.18 23.90 10.01
CA ARG A 67 -17.62 23.21 8.79
C ARG A 67 -16.53 22.30 8.23
N SER A 68 -15.29 22.77 8.11
CA SER A 68 -14.19 21.94 7.62
C SER A 68 -13.99 20.68 8.47
N LEU A 69 -14.09 20.79 9.80
CA LEU A 69 -14.04 19.62 10.70
C LEU A 69 -15.21 18.67 10.49
N GLN A 70 -16.42 19.19 10.28
CA GLN A 70 -17.59 18.36 9.98
C GLN A 70 -17.45 17.61 8.66
N VAL A 71 -16.94 18.28 7.61
CA VAL A 71 -16.70 17.65 6.31
C VAL A 71 -15.69 16.50 6.42
N LEU A 72 -14.62 16.71 7.20
CA LEU A 72 -13.64 15.66 7.45
C LEU A 72 -14.26 14.43 8.14
N GLU A 73 -15.14 14.62 9.13
CA GLU A 73 -15.83 13.48 9.77
C GLU A 73 -16.86 12.81 8.86
N LEU A 74 -17.58 13.59 8.04
CA LEU A 74 -18.45 13.04 7.00
C LEU A 74 -17.67 12.16 6.03
N GLY A 75 -16.53 12.64 5.52
CA GLY A 75 -15.67 11.86 4.63
C GLY A 75 -15.19 10.55 5.25
N LYS A 76 -14.79 10.57 6.53
CA LYS A 76 -14.42 9.36 7.28
C LYS A 76 -15.57 8.39 7.45
N GLN A 77 -16.78 8.88 7.76
CA GLN A 77 -17.96 8.03 7.92
C GLN A 77 -18.36 7.37 6.60
N ILE A 78 -18.33 8.12 5.49
CA ILE A 78 -18.64 7.59 4.17
C ILE A 78 -17.63 6.52 3.78
N ALA A 79 -16.33 6.79 3.90
CA ALA A 79 -15.27 5.82 3.58
C ALA A 79 -15.40 4.53 4.41
N LYS A 80 -15.71 4.63 5.71
CA LYS A 80 -15.91 3.46 6.58
C LYS A 80 -17.17 2.66 6.26
N SER A 81 -18.21 3.31 5.74
CA SER A 81 -19.52 2.68 5.47
C SER A 81 -19.61 2.02 4.08
N GLY A 82 -18.52 2.02 3.33
CA GLY A 82 -18.46 1.41 1.99
C GLY A 82 -17.74 2.28 0.96
N GLY A 83 -17.57 3.58 1.23
CA GLY A 83 -16.83 4.49 0.38
C GLY A 83 -17.40 4.61 -1.04
N ILE A 84 -16.54 5.03 -1.96
CA ILE A 84 -16.87 5.14 -3.40
C ILE A 84 -16.00 4.22 -4.27
N GLY A 85 -15.20 3.35 -3.65
CA GLY A 85 -14.36 2.34 -4.32
C GLY A 85 -12.93 2.78 -4.61
N ILE A 86 -12.52 3.98 -4.19
CA ILE A 86 -11.13 4.46 -4.33
C ILE A 86 -10.21 3.63 -3.43
N ALA A 87 -10.65 3.32 -2.21
CA ALA A 87 -9.87 2.52 -1.27
C ALA A 87 -9.49 1.14 -1.85
N ASP A 88 -10.35 0.51 -2.65
CA ASP A 88 -10.04 -0.79 -3.26
C ASP A 88 -8.93 -0.70 -4.31
N SER A 89 -8.94 0.37 -5.11
CA SER A 89 -7.92 0.60 -6.14
C SER A 89 -6.57 0.93 -5.52
N VAL A 90 -6.57 1.81 -4.51
CA VAL A 90 -5.36 2.17 -3.76
C VAL A 90 -4.79 0.96 -3.02
N TYR A 91 -5.64 0.15 -2.39
CA TYR A 91 -5.23 -1.08 -1.71
C TYR A 91 -4.49 -2.04 -2.65
N ARG A 92 -5.05 -2.32 -3.83
CA ARG A 92 -4.39 -3.18 -4.84
C ARG A 92 -3.04 -2.63 -5.26
N GLN A 93 -2.93 -1.31 -5.43
CA GLN A 93 -1.67 -0.68 -5.82
C GLN A 93 -0.62 -0.78 -4.71
N ILE A 94 -1.01 -0.56 -3.45
CA ILE A 94 -0.12 -0.71 -2.29
C ILE A 94 0.44 -2.13 -2.22
N LEU A 95 -0.40 -3.16 -2.42
CA LEU A 95 0.06 -4.55 -2.44
C LEU A 95 1.03 -4.83 -3.59
N ALA A 96 0.71 -4.37 -4.81
CA ALA A 96 1.59 -4.56 -5.97
C ALA A 96 2.99 -3.95 -5.75
N MET A 97 3.07 -2.77 -5.12
CA MET A 97 4.34 -2.13 -4.78
C MET A 97 5.13 -2.91 -3.71
N GLN A 98 4.44 -3.50 -2.73
CA GLN A 98 5.08 -4.33 -1.70
C GLN A 98 5.65 -5.62 -2.30
N GLU A 99 4.91 -6.28 -3.19
CA GLU A 99 5.37 -7.48 -3.90
C GLU A 99 6.64 -7.20 -4.73
N GLN A 100 6.68 -6.08 -5.45
CA GLN A 100 7.87 -5.65 -6.20
C GLN A 100 9.07 -5.38 -5.27
N SER A 101 8.83 -4.73 -4.12
CA SER A 101 9.89 -4.40 -3.16
C SER A 101 10.50 -5.64 -2.52
N GLN A 102 9.69 -6.67 -2.25
CA GLN A 102 10.15 -7.95 -1.71
C GLN A 102 10.94 -8.78 -2.72
N GLN A 103 10.61 -8.71 -4.02
CA GLN A 103 11.41 -9.33 -5.08
C GLN A 103 12.80 -8.72 -5.24
N VAL A 104 12.95 -7.40 -5.02
CA VAL A 104 14.27 -6.75 -5.09
C VAL A 104 15.14 -7.10 -3.88
N ALA A 105 14.55 -7.30 -2.70
CA ALA A 105 15.26 -7.66 -1.47
C ALA A 105 15.74 -9.13 -1.46
N GLY A 106 15.04 -10.04 -2.12
CA GLY A 106 15.43 -11.45 -2.25
C GLY A 106 16.50 -11.75 -3.31
N GLY A 107 16.89 -10.75 -4.11
CA GLY A 107 17.79 -10.91 -5.26
C GLY A 107 19.27 -10.57 -5.03
N GLN A 108 19.70 -10.27 -3.80
CA GLN A 108 21.11 -9.97 -3.49
C GLN A 108 21.76 -11.12 -2.74
N GLU A 109 22.20 -12.13 -3.49
CA GLU A 109 23.16 -13.12 -3.00
C GLU A 109 24.56 -12.48 -2.96
N PRO A 110 25.25 -12.37 -1.81
CA PRO A 110 26.65 -11.99 -1.77
C PRO A 110 27.50 -13.15 -2.28
N ALA A 111 27.55 -13.30 -3.60
CA ALA A 111 28.47 -14.17 -4.31
C ALA A 111 29.91 -13.68 -4.14
N ARG A 112 30.48 -13.91 -2.95
CA ARG A 112 31.93 -13.88 -2.69
C ARG A 112 32.30 -14.59 -1.40
N ARG A 113 31.92 -15.86 -1.29
CA ARG A 113 32.68 -16.84 -0.52
C ARG A 113 32.84 -18.09 -1.37
N GLU A 114 34.04 -18.64 -1.34
CA GLU A 114 34.42 -19.96 -1.87
C GLU A 114 34.83 -20.02 -3.36
N ALA A 115 36.05 -19.53 -3.63
CA ALA A 115 36.97 -20.26 -4.49
C ALA A 115 38.23 -20.55 -3.67
N GLY A 116 38.14 -21.57 -2.83
CA GLY A 116 39.31 -22.23 -2.29
C GLY A 116 39.06 -23.73 -2.31
N PRO A 117 39.82 -24.48 -3.11
CA PRO A 117 40.12 -25.86 -2.79
C PRO A 117 41.55 -25.96 -2.29
N ARG A 118 41.70 -26.58 -1.13
CA ARG A 118 42.95 -27.18 -0.66
C ARG A 118 43.31 -28.36 -1.58
N GLU A 119 44.53 -28.86 -1.38
CA GLU A 119 45.13 -30.09 -1.92
C GLU A 119 45.91 -29.90 -3.24
N GLN A 120 47.13 -30.43 -3.43
CA GLN A 120 48.03 -31.28 -2.64
C GLN A 120 49.42 -31.23 -3.36
N GLY A 121 50.50 -31.67 -2.69
CA GLY A 121 51.90 -31.40 -3.08
C GLY A 121 52.56 -32.29 -4.14
N GLN A 122 53.91 -32.25 -4.09
CA GLN A 122 54.94 -32.92 -4.93
C GLN A 122 55.29 -32.12 -6.21
N SER A 123 56.53 -31.77 -6.51
CA SER A 123 57.86 -32.27 -6.12
C SER A 123 58.87 -31.13 -5.95
#